data_AF-A0A6M0FI31-F1
#
_entry.id   AF-A0A6M0FI31-F1
#
_cell.length_a   1.000
_cell.length_b   1.000
_cell.length_c   1.000
_cell.angle_alpha   90.00
_cell.angle_beta   90.00
_cell.angle_gamma   90.00
#
_symmetry.space_group_name_H-M   'P 1'
#
loop_
_entity.id
_entity.type
_entity.pdbx_description
1 polymer ?
#
loop_
_entity_poly.entity_id
_entity_poly.type
_entity_poly.pdbx_seq_one_letter_code
_entity_poly.pdbx_strand_id
1 'polypeptide(L)' 'MANSRLAKSVHDAGWGEFNEIFINKAGRAGQLIVKVKPHGTSTECSNCGHKVKKNLLQRQHNCPQCNL' A
#
# COMPACT_ATOMS: atom_id res chain seq x y z
N MET A 1 19.84 -6.70 -5.72
CA MET A 1 19.78 -5.62 -4.69
C MET A 1 18.74 -5.87 -3.60
N ALA A 2 17.67 -6.65 -3.85
CA ALA A 2 16.63 -6.92 -2.85
C ALA A 2 17.01 -7.88 -1.70
N ASN A 3 18.15 -8.57 -1.79
CA ASN A 3 18.61 -9.57 -0.80
C ASN A 3 19.96 -9.19 -0.16
N SER A 4 20.23 -7.90 0.04
CA SER A 4 21.42 -7.42 0.77
C SER A 4 21.09 -7.10 2.22
N ARG A 5 22.11 -7.02 3.09
CA ARG A 5 21.96 -6.72 4.53
C ARG A 5 21.24 -5.39 4.80
N LEU A 6 21.37 -4.42 3.89
CA LEU A 6 20.79 -3.08 4.01
C LEU A 6 19.55 -2.87 3.12
N ALA A 7 19.10 -3.90 2.41
CA ALA A 7 18.01 -3.78 1.43
C ALA A 7 16.76 -3.14 2.05
N LYS A 8 16.33 -3.60 3.22
CA LYS A 8 15.17 -3.03 3.92
C LYS A 8 15.34 -1.53 4.21
N SER A 9 16.44 -1.14 4.86
CA SER A 9 16.71 0.25 5.22
C SER A 9 16.78 1.18 4.01
N VAL A 10 17.40 0.73 2.92
CA VAL A 10 17.47 1.49 1.66
C VAL A 10 16.07 1.69 1.07
N HIS A 11 15.25 0.64 1.06
CA HIS A 11 13.88 0.73 0.56
C HIS A 11 13.02 1.65 1.45
N ASP A 12 13.16 1.56 2.77
CA ASP A 12 12.45 2.41 3.72
C ASP A 12 12.83 3.90 3.54
N ALA A 13 14.12 4.19 3.32
CA ALA A 13 14.60 5.55 3.01
C ALA A 13 14.00 6.08 1.70
N GLY A 14 14.01 5.26 0.63
CA GLY A 14 13.42 5.62 -0.65
C GLY A 14 11.91 5.88 -0.57
N TRP A 15 11.18 5.13 0.27
CA TRP A 15 9.76 5.39 0.55
C TRP A 15 9.54 6.72 1.28
N GLY A 16 10.44 7.11 2.17
CA GLY A 16 10.42 8.42 2.82
C GLY A 16 10.53 9.56 1.81
N GLU A 17 11.55 9.52 0.95
CA GLU A 17 11.78 10.52 -0.10
C GLU A 17 10.60 10.60 -1.09
N PHE A 18 10.07 9.44 -1.51
CA PHE A 18 8.91 9.39 -2.38
C PHE A 18 7.69 10.12 -1.77
N ASN A 19 7.45 9.95 -0.47
CA ASN A 19 6.35 10.64 0.21
C ASN A 19 6.52 12.17 0.19
N GLU A 20 7.74 12.67 0.35
CA GLU A 20 8.02 14.12 0.30
C GLU A 20 7.75 14.69 -1.10
N ILE A 21 8.23 14.00 -2.14
CA ILE A 21 7.96 14.35 -3.54
C ILE A 21 6.44 14.36 -3.80
N PHE A 22 5.74 13.33 -3.32
CA PHE A 22 4.29 13.20 -3.52
C PHE A 22 3.51 14.33 -2.85
N ILE A 23 3.86 14.70 -1.61
CA ILE A 23 3.26 15.84 -0.90
C ILE A 23 3.53 17.15 -1.65
N ASN A 24 4.77 17.37 -2.10
CA ASN A 24 5.11 18.57 -2.87
C ASN A 24 4.28 18.68 -4.16
N LYS A 25 4.15 17.57 -4.91
CA LYS A 25 3.37 17.56 -6.16
C LYS A 25 1.88 17.73 -5.93
N ALA A 26 1.33 17.11 -4.90
CA ALA A 26 -0.07 17.32 -4.52
C ALA A 26 -0.32 18.78 -4.14
N GLY A 27 0.54 19.38 -3.30
CA GLY A 27 0.44 20.80 -2.92
C GLY A 27 0.49 21.74 -4.13
N ARG A 28 1.37 21.47 -5.10
CA ARG A 28 1.43 22.24 -6.38
C ARG A 28 0.16 22.12 -7.22
N ALA A 29 -0.59 21.03 -7.07
CA ALA A 29 -1.87 20.81 -7.74
C ALA A 29 -3.08 21.27 -6.88
N GLY A 30 -2.85 21.91 -5.73
CA GLY A 30 -3.93 22.29 -4.80
C GLY A 30 -4.61 21.11 -4.11
N GLN A 31 -3.94 19.95 -4.05
CA GLN A 31 -4.43 18.72 -3.44
C GLN A 31 -3.76 18.47 -2.08
N LEU A 32 -4.44 17.69 -1.22
CA LEU A 32 -3.94 17.28 0.09
C LEU A 32 -3.69 15.77 0.12
N ILE A 33 -2.57 15.37 0.72
CA ILE A 33 -2.27 13.96 1.00
C ILE A 33 -2.59 13.65 2.46
N VAL A 34 -3.41 12.61 2.67
CA VAL A 34 -3.80 12.13 4.01
C VAL A 34 -3.22 10.74 4.21
N LYS A 35 -2.45 10.57 5.28
CA LYS A 35 -1.91 9.25 5.69
C LYS A 35 -2.98 8.49 6.47
N VAL A 36 -3.23 7.26 6.06
CA VAL A 36 -4.20 6.35 6.72
C VAL A 36 -3.50 5.14 7.32
N LYS A 37 -4.15 4.50 8.30
CA LYS A 37 -3.63 3.27 8.90
C LYS A 37 -3.67 2.13 7.85
N PRO A 38 -2.55 1.42 7.59
CA PRO A 38 -2.49 0.42 6.52
C PRO A 38 -3.09 -0.94 6.88
N HIS A 39 -3.60 -1.12 8.10
CA HIS A 39 -4.04 -2.43 8.58
C HIS A 39 -5.22 -2.96 7.76
N GLY A 40 -5.10 -4.18 7.25
CA GLY A 40 -6.18 -4.89 6.58
C GLY A 40 -6.36 -4.57 5.09
N THR A 41 -5.64 -3.59 4.52
CA THR A 41 -5.84 -3.16 3.10
C THR A 41 -5.63 -4.28 2.07
N SER A 42 -4.81 -5.28 2.36
CA SER A 42 -4.55 -6.42 1.45
C SER A 42 -5.58 -7.56 1.57
N THR A 43 -6.28 -7.66 2.71
CA THR A 43 -7.17 -8.78 3.06
C THR A 43 -8.63 -8.39 3.11
N GLU A 44 -8.93 -7.14 3.47
CA GLU A 44 -10.28 -6.60 3.50
C GLU A 44 -10.75 -6.28 2.09
N CYS A 45 -11.98 -6.70 1.75
CA CYS A 45 -12.58 -6.38 0.48
C CYS A 45 -12.98 -4.90 0.42
N SER A 46 -12.54 -4.19 -0.61
CA SER A 46 -12.86 -2.78 -0.84
C SER A 46 -14.35 -2.51 -1.08
N ASN A 47 -15.13 -3.52 -1.48
CA ASN A 47 -16.56 -3.39 -1.74
C ASN A 47 -17.42 -3.75 -0.53
N CYS A 48 -17.15 -4.89 0.13
CA CYS A 48 -18.04 -5.40 1.18
C CYS A 48 -17.39 -5.53 2.58
N GLY A 49 -16.10 -5.18 2.74
CA GLY A 49 -15.41 -5.28 4.03
C GLY A 49 -15.11 -6.71 4.51
N HIS A 50 -15.47 -7.75 3.74
CA HIS A 50 -15.18 -9.12 4.13
C HIS A 50 -13.67 -9.40 4.10
N LYS A 51 -13.15 -10.02 5.16
CA LYS A 51 -11.73 -10.38 5.28
C LYS A 51 -11.44 -11.70 4.57
N VAL A 52 -10.73 -11.61 3.46
CA VAL A 52 -10.25 -12.76 2.68
C VAL A 52 -8.82 -13.08 3.08
N LYS A 53 -8.59 -14.26 3.65
CA LYS A 53 -7.23 -14.76 3.92
C LYS A 53 -6.55 -15.12 2.60
N LYS A 54 -5.30 -14.69 2.44
CA LYS A 54 -4.51 -14.89 1.22
C LYS A 54 -3.09 -15.31 1.54
N ASN A 55 -2.54 -16.17 0.71
CA ASN A 55 -1.12 -16.49 0.66
C ASN A 55 -0.35 -15.37 -0.06
N LEU A 56 0.93 -15.21 0.25
CA LEU A 56 1.80 -14.19 -0.36
C LEU A 56 1.94 -14.32 -1.90
N LEU A 57 1.69 -15.51 -2.44
CA LEU A 57 1.69 -15.77 -3.88
C LEU A 57 0.43 -15.27 -4.59
N GLN A 58 -0.68 -15.05 -3.87
CA GLN A 58 -1.94 -14.60 -4.44
C GLN A 58 -1.90 -13.09 -4.67
N ARG A 59 -1.76 -12.68 -5.93
CA ARG A 59 -1.64 -11.27 -6.33
C ARG A 59 -2.97 -10.61 -6.68
N GLN A 60 -3.98 -11.40 -7.05
CA GLN A 60 -5.33 -10.91 -7.37
C GLN A 60 -6.25 -11.03 -6.15
N HIS A 61 -7.11 -10.02 -5.95
CA HIS A 61 -8.17 -10.06 -4.93
C HIS A 61 -9.40 -10.72 -5.57
N ASN A 62 -9.86 -11.83 -4.98
CA ASN A 62 -11.14 -12.45 -5.30
C ASN A 62 -11.93 -12.60 -3.99
N CYS A 63 -13.05 -11.91 -3.86
CA CYS A 63 -13.91 -11.91 -2.71
C CYS A 63 -15.08 -12.87 -2.91
N PRO A 64 -15.21 -13.95 -2.10
CA PRO A 64 -16.29 -14.92 -2.26
C PRO A 64 -17.67 -14.39 -1.83
N GLN A 65 -17.73 -13.21 -1.19
CA GLN A 65 -18.98 -12.62 -0.70
C GLN A 65 -19.65 -11.70 -1.72
N CYS A 66 -18.87 -10.88 -2.44
CA CYS A 66 -19.40 -9.91 -3.39
C CYS A 66 -18.89 -10.13 -4.83
N ASN A 67 -18.11 -11.19 -5.05
CA ASN A 67 -17.55 -11.58 -6.35
C ASN A 67 -16.72 -10.47 -7.01
N LEU A 68 -16.04 -9.65 -6.20
CA LEU A 68 -15.04 -8.67 -6.62
C LEU A 68 -13.65 -9.28 -6.69
#